data_AF-A0A7C2ZSN7-F1
#
_entry.id   AF-A0A7C2ZSN7-F1
#
_cell.length_a   1.000
_cell.length_b   1.000
_cell.length_c   1.000
_cell.angle_alpha   90.00
_cell.angle_beta   90.00
_cell.angle_gamma   90.00
#
_symmetry.space_group_name_H-M   'P 1'
#
loop_
_entity.id
_entity.type
_entity.pdbx_description
1 polymer ?
#
loop_
_entity_poly.entity_id
_entity_poly.type
_entity_poly.pdbx_seq_one_letter_code
_entity_poly.pdbx_strand_id
1 'polypeptide(L)'
;SGVGPPARLVDPCCGAGTILLEGAEMGYEVTGYDLNYKMIQASLKNLAYFGLSGRVIQADAREIDGEFDLLVTDLPYGMKMEATDDLYRELLRNFVNLAPISIIAVARDISGMLREAGYRMIESLPAPKHSMTRYILTARL
;
A
#
# COMPACT_ATOMS: atom_id res chain seq x y z
N SER A 1 4.71 23.05 21.83
CA SER A 1 4.22 23.92 20.75
C SER A 1 4.39 23.17 19.44
N GLY A 2 3.28 22.95 18.72
CA GLY A 2 3.27 22.46 17.32
C GLY A 2 3.44 20.96 17.13
N VAL A 3 2.41 20.15 17.44
CA VAL A 3 2.27 18.85 16.77
C VAL A 3 1.55 19.16 15.46
N GLY A 4 2.25 18.98 14.33
CA GLY A 4 1.63 19.08 13.01
C GLY A 4 0.52 18.04 12.86
N PRO A 5 -0.31 18.13 11.80
CA PRO A 5 -1.28 17.08 11.52
C PRO A 5 -0.58 15.72 11.40
N PRO A 6 -1.24 14.62 11.81
CA PRO A 6 -0.71 13.29 11.57
C PRO A 6 -0.42 13.10 10.09
N ALA A 7 0.69 12.43 9.76
CA ALA A 7 1.01 12.12 8.38
C ALA A 7 -0.08 11.21 7.78
N ARG A 8 -0.43 11.47 6.52
CA ARG A 8 -1.46 10.74 5.78
C ARG A 8 -0.84 9.49 5.16
N LEU A 9 -1.29 8.32 5.59
CA LEU A 9 -0.87 7.03 5.08
C LEU A 9 -1.94 6.44 4.17
N VAL A 10 -1.55 5.99 2.98
CA VAL A 10 -2.43 5.25 2.08
C VAL A 10 -1.99 3.80 1.91
N ASP A 11 -2.95 2.87 1.99
CA ASP A 11 -2.81 1.52 1.47
C ASP A 11 -3.76 1.31 0.28
N PRO A 12 -3.27 1.41 -0.97
CA PRO A 12 -4.10 1.31 -2.17
C PRO A 12 -4.67 -0.10 -2.43
N CYS A 13 -4.19 -1.13 -1.73
CA CYS A 13 -4.62 -2.53 -1.88
C CYS A 13 -4.87 -3.15 -0.50
N CYS A 14 -5.71 -2.49 0.32
CA CYS A 14 -5.72 -2.68 1.76
C CYS A 14 -6.21 -4.04 2.26
N GLY A 15 -6.94 -4.80 1.44
CA GLY A 15 -7.46 -6.10 1.84
C GLY A 15 -8.28 -6.02 3.13
N ALA A 16 -7.95 -6.88 4.10
CA ALA A 16 -8.60 -6.88 5.41
C ALA A 16 -8.10 -5.75 6.35
N GLY A 17 -7.21 -4.87 5.89
CA GLY A 17 -6.82 -3.65 6.60
C GLY A 17 -5.69 -3.78 7.61
N THR A 18 -4.84 -4.82 7.54
CA THR A 18 -3.73 -4.99 8.50
C THR A 18 -2.81 -3.76 8.54
N ILE A 19 -2.40 -3.23 7.39
CA ILE A 19 -1.54 -2.03 7.34
C ILE A 19 -2.28 -0.80 7.90
N LEU A 20 -3.59 -0.67 7.66
CA LEU A 20 -4.38 0.42 8.22
C LEU A 20 -4.47 0.36 9.75
N LEU A 21 -4.59 -0.84 10.32
CA LEU A 21 -4.60 -1.03 11.78
C LEU A 21 -3.29 -0.54 12.40
N GLU A 22 -2.16 -1.04 11.90
CA GLU A 22 -0.83 -0.67 12.40
C GLU A 22 -0.58 0.84 12.22
N GLY A 23 -0.94 1.39 11.06
CA GLY A 23 -0.82 2.82 10.79
C GLY A 23 -1.66 3.68 11.74
N ALA A 24 -2.93 3.31 11.96
CA ALA A 24 -3.80 4.05 12.88
C ALA A 24 -3.32 3.94 14.33
N GLU A 25 -2.81 2.78 14.76
CA GLU A 25 -2.23 2.57 16.08
C GLU A 25 -0.98 3.43 16.30
N MET A 26 -0.17 3.63 15.25
CA MET A 26 1.00 4.52 15.26
C MET A 26 0.63 6.01 15.15
N GLY A 27 -0.66 6.36 15.01
CA GLY A 27 -1.15 7.73 14.95
C GLY A 27 -1.16 8.37 13.55
N TYR A 28 -1.06 7.60 12.47
CA TYR A 28 -1.24 8.11 11.10
C TYR A 28 -2.72 8.33 10.78
N GLU A 29 -3.01 9.28 9.88
CA GLU A 29 -4.33 9.36 9.23
C GLU A 29 -4.37 8.35 8.08
N VAL A 30 -5.05 7.22 8.30
CA VAL A 30 -5.02 6.11 7.35
C VAL A 30 -6.19 6.12 6.37
N THR A 31 -5.89 5.89 5.09
CA THR A 31 -6.88 5.65 4.03
C THR A 31 -6.54 4.36 3.29
N GLY A 32 -7.50 3.44 3.20
CA GLY A 32 -7.38 2.19 2.46
C GLY A 32 -8.28 2.15 1.24
N TYR A 33 -7.78 1.54 0.16
CA TYR A 33 -8.56 1.22 -1.02
C TYR A 33 -8.50 -0.27 -1.33
N ASP A 34 -9.60 -0.85 -1.81
CA ASP A 34 -9.60 -2.21 -2.35
C ASP A 34 -10.74 -2.36 -3.36
N LEU A 35 -10.50 -3.14 -4.42
CA LEU A 35 -11.53 -3.39 -5.44
C LEU A 35 -12.66 -4.29 -4.91
N ASN A 36 -12.34 -5.16 -3.94
CA ASN A 36 -13.27 -6.15 -3.40
C ASN A 36 -14.07 -5.59 -2.22
N TYR A 37 -15.36 -5.34 -2.44
CA TYR A 37 -16.28 -4.88 -1.41
C TYR A 37 -16.27 -5.72 -0.11
N LYS A 38 -16.02 -7.03 -0.18
CA LYS A 38 -15.92 -7.86 1.03
C LYS A 38 -14.71 -7.49 1.88
N MET A 39 -13.60 -7.11 1.24
CA MET A 39 -12.38 -6.66 1.91
C MET A 39 -12.60 -5.29 2.56
N ILE A 40 -13.30 -4.38 1.88
CA ILE A 40 -13.74 -3.10 2.44
C ILE A 40 -14.52 -3.31 3.74
N GLN A 41 -15.52 -4.19 3.73
CA GLN A 41 -16.32 -4.49 4.93
C GLN A 41 -15.50 -5.15 6.03
N ALA A 42 -14.56 -6.04 5.69
CA ALA A 42 -13.68 -6.67 6.66
C ALA A 42 -12.73 -5.65 7.32
N SER A 43 -12.14 -4.76 6.52
CA SER A 43 -11.23 -3.70 6.99
C SER A 43 -11.95 -2.72 7.92
N LEU A 44 -13.15 -2.25 7.57
CA LEU A 44 -13.95 -1.38 8.44
C LEU A 44 -14.31 -2.07 9.76
N LYS A 45 -14.71 -3.35 9.72
CA LYS A 45 -14.98 -4.12 10.94
C LYS A 45 -13.74 -4.27 11.82
N ASN A 46 -12.58 -4.50 11.22
CA ASN A 46 -11.32 -4.61 11.94
C ASN A 46 -10.95 -3.29 12.63
N LEU A 47 -10.98 -2.16 11.91
CA LEU A 47 -10.74 -0.84 12.49
C LEU A 47 -11.68 -0.58 13.69
N ALA A 48 -12.99 -0.82 13.51
CA ALA A 48 -13.97 -0.65 14.57
C ALA A 48 -13.74 -1.58 15.77
N TYR A 49 -13.39 -2.83 15.52
CA TYR A 49 -13.11 -3.82 16.59
C TYR A 49 -11.95 -3.39 17.49
N PHE A 50 -10.90 -2.79 16.91
CA PHE A 50 -9.76 -2.27 17.65
C PHE A 50 -9.95 -0.84 18.17
N GLY A 51 -11.11 -0.20 17.94
CA GLY A 51 -11.37 1.17 18.35
C GLY A 51 -10.54 2.21 17.57
N LEU A 52 -10.06 1.86 16.38
CA LEU A 52 -9.23 2.69 15.52
C LEU A 52 -10.08 3.39 14.46
N SER A 53 -9.61 4.56 14.01
CA SER A 53 -10.26 5.35 12.96
C SER A 53 -9.48 5.27 11.65
N GLY A 54 -10.20 5.23 10.53
CA GLY A 54 -9.60 5.21 9.20
C GLY A 54 -10.67 5.32 8.11
N ARG A 55 -10.26 5.72 6.91
CA ARG A 55 -11.13 5.73 5.73
C ARG A 55 -10.89 4.46 4.93
N VAL A 56 -11.94 3.80 4.47
CA VAL A 56 -11.82 2.61 3.61
C VAL A 56 -12.81 2.77 2.46
N ILE A 57 -12.31 2.77 1.22
CA ILE A 57 -13.06 3.16 0.03
C ILE A 57 -12.94 2.04 -1.01
N GLN A 58 -14.07 1.62 -1.60
CA GLN A 58 -14.01 0.69 -2.72
C GLN A 58 -13.56 1.44 -3.98
N ALA A 59 -12.39 1.07 -4.52
CA ALA A 59 -11.87 1.67 -5.75
C ALA A 59 -10.82 0.76 -6.41
N ASP A 60 -10.52 1.04 -7.68
CA ASP A 60 -9.40 0.45 -8.38
C ASP A 60 -8.13 1.25 -8.11
N ALA A 61 -7.12 0.60 -7.54
CA ALA A 61 -5.83 1.19 -7.19
C ALA A 61 -5.09 1.84 -8.38
N ARG A 62 -5.46 1.50 -9.62
CA ARG A 62 -4.91 2.11 -10.85
C ARG A 62 -5.48 3.50 -11.14
N GLU A 63 -6.61 3.85 -10.54
CA GLU A 63 -7.38 5.06 -10.86
C GLU A 63 -7.64 5.96 -9.65
N ILE A 64 -7.23 5.55 -8.44
CA ILE A 64 -7.38 6.39 -7.24
C ILE A 64 -6.58 7.68 -7.36
N ASP A 65 -7.13 8.75 -6.82
CA ASP A 65 -6.54 10.06 -6.71
C ASP A 65 -6.35 10.47 -5.24
N GLY A 66 -5.49 11.45 -5.02
CA GLY A 66 -5.22 12.00 -3.70
C GLY A 66 -3.75 12.35 -3.49
N GLU A 67 -3.49 13.08 -2.41
CA GLU A 67 -2.15 13.40 -1.96
C GLU A 67 -1.95 12.79 -0.58
N PHE A 68 -0.91 11.99 -0.44
CA PHE A 68 -0.54 11.30 0.80
C PHE A 68 0.94 11.52 1.07
N ASP A 69 1.32 11.40 2.35
CA ASP A 69 2.70 11.58 2.76
C ASP A 69 3.49 10.27 2.65
N LEU A 70 2.79 9.13 2.78
CA LEU A 70 3.36 7.79 2.74
C LEU A 70 2.38 6.78 2.13
N LEU A 71 2.87 5.95 1.22
CA LEU A 71 2.14 4.78 0.72
C LEU A 71 2.76 3.50 1.28
N VAL A 72 1.94 2.63 1.88
CA VAL A 72 2.36 1.32 2.37
C VAL A 72 1.39 0.26 1.89
N THR A 73 1.87 -0.76 1.19
CA THR A 73 0.98 -1.81 0.66
C THR A 73 1.65 -3.17 0.53
N ASP A 74 0.88 -4.24 0.69
CA ASP A 74 1.28 -5.62 0.35
C ASP A 74 0.60 -6.00 -0.97
N LEU A 75 1.34 -5.91 -2.07
CA LEU A 75 0.76 -6.17 -3.39
C LEU A 75 0.37 -7.65 -3.55
N PRO A 76 -0.78 -7.95 -4.18
CA PRO A 76 -1.27 -9.30 -4.30
C PRO A 76 -0.28 -10.20 -5.06
N TYR A 77 -0.01 -11.35 -4.48
CA TYR A 77 0.81 -12.42 -5.04
C TYR A 77 -0.11 -13.36 -5.83
N GLY A 78 0.46 -14.02 -6.84
CA GLY A 78 -0.19 -14.93 -7.82
C GLY A 78 -1.02 -16.13 -7.31
N MET A 79 -1.70 -16.05 -6.16
CA MET A 79 -2.61 -17.08 -5.65
C MET A 79 -4.09 -16.83 -6.01
N LYS A 80 -4.50 -15.61 -6.38
CA LYS A 80 -5.89 -15.31 -6.79
C LYS A 80 -6.04 -14.42 -8.03
N MET A 81 -4.98 -13.71 -8.42
CA MET A 81 -4.86 -12.99 -9.68
C MET A 81 -3.49 -13.32 -10.26
N GLU A 82 -3.42 -13.69 -11.54
CA GLU A 82 -2.16 -13.63 -12.28
C GLU A 82 -1.78 -12.16 -12.41
N ALA A 83 -1.06 -11.63 -11.41
CA ALA A 83 -0.55 -10.27 -11.46
C ALA A 83 0.54 -10.23 -12.54
N THR A 84 0.16 -9.77 -13.73
CA THR A 84 1.08 -9.59 -14.85
C THR A 84 2.01 -8.41 -14.58
N ASP A 85 3.14 -8.38 -15.27
CA ASP A 85 4.04 -7.22 -15.27
C ASP A 85 3.28 -5.93 -15.64
N ASP A 86 2.32 -6.02 -16.56
CA ASP A 86 1.52 -4.86 -16.99
C ASP A 86 0.60 -4.34 -15.89
N LEU A 87 -0.04 -5.23 -15.13
CA LEU A 87 -0.83 -4.81 -13.97
C LEU A 87 0.06 -4.09 -12.94
N TYR A 88 1.27 -4.61 -12.66
CA TYR A 88 2.19 -3.91 -11.76
C TYR A 88 2.60 -2.55 -12.31
N ARG A 89 2.88 -2.42 -13.60
CA ARG A 89 3.22 -1.13 -14.22
C ARG A 89 2.06 -0.14 -14.12
N GLU A 90 0.83 -0.57 -14.36
CA GLU A 90 -0.36 0.28 -14.19
C GLU A 90 -0.51 0.78 -12.76
N LEU A 91 -0.38 -0.11 -11.77
CA LEU A 91 -0.43 0.26 -10.35
C LEU A 91 0.66 1.25 -9.98
N LEU A 92 1.92 0.94 -10.33
CA LEU A 92 3.07 1.77 -9.94
C LEU A 92 3.04 3.15 -10.61
N ARG A 93 2.54 3.24 -11.85
CA ARG A 93 2.29 4.53 -12.53
C ARG A 93 1.29 5.40 -11.80
N ASN A 94 0.33 4.81 -11.09
CA ASN A 94 -0.56 5.60 -10.26
C ASN A 94 0.09 5.93 -8.90
N PHE A 95 0.75 4.95 -8.27
CA PHE A 95 1.32 5.10 -6.92
C PHE A 95 2.34 6.23 -6.82
N VAL A 96 3.14 6.45 -7.87
CA VAL A 96 4.13 7.54 -7.93
C VAL A 96 3.48 8.94 -7.82
N ASN A 97 2.19 9.07 -8.16
CA ASN A 97 1.45 10.33 -8.04
C ASN A 97 0.76 10.49 -6.67
N LEU A 98 0.62 9.40 -5.91
CA LEU A 98 -0.13 9.41 -4.64
C LEU A 98 0.74 9.85 -3.46
N ALA A 99 2.00 9.42 -3.42
CA ALA A 99 2.90 9.71 -2.30
C ALA A 99 4.35 9.82 -2.75
N PRO A 100 5.15 10.72 -2.14
CA PRO A 100 6.58 10.86 -2.44
C PRO A 100 7.42 9.70 -1.89
N ILE A 101 6.87 8.93 -0.94
CA ILE A 101 7.53 7.79 -0.28
C ILE A 101 6.60 6.59 -0.34
N SER A 102 7.14 5.45 -0.78
CA SER A 102 6.41 4.19 -0.88
C SER A 102 7.18 3.04 -0.22
N ILE A 103 6.47 2.20 0.53
CA ILE A 103 6.95 0.94 1.10
C ILE A 103 6.05 -0.17 0.56
N ILE A 104 6.62 -1.07 -0.24
CA ILE A 104 5.86 -2.07 -0.99
C ILE A 104 6.41 -3.46 -0.66
N ALA A 105 5.55 -4.33 -0.14
CA ALA A 105 5.83 -5.75 -0.03
C ALA A 105 5.32 -6.50 -1.28
N VAL A 106 6.17 -7.35 -1.87
CA VAL A 106 5.84 -8.09 -3.12
C VAL A 106 6.64 -9.41 -3.26
N ALA A 107 6.23 -10.30 -4.17
CA ALA A 107 6.78 -11.65 -4.38
C ALA A 107 8.18 -11.71 -4.97
N ARG A 108 8.55 -10.66 -5.68
CA ARG A 108 9.74 -10.59 -6.51
C ARG A 108 10.24 -9.17 -6.49
N ASP A 109 11.50 -9.00 -6.84
CA ASP A 109 12.05 -7.66 -7.01
C ASP A 109 11.37 -6.95 -8.19
N ILE A 110 10.74 -5.80 -7.92
CA ILE A 110 10.09 -4.92 -8.91
C ILE A 110 10.80 -3.56 -9.01
N SER A 111 12.04 -3.45 -8.51
CA SER A 111 12.81 -2.18 -8.49
C SER A 111 12.95 -1.54 -9.87
N GLY A 112 13.10 -2.34 -10.93
CA GLY A 112 13.10 -1.84 -12.31
C GLY A 112 11.79 -1.14 -12.68
N MET A 113 10.65 -1.73 -12.34
CA MET A 113 9.32 -1.15 -12.62
C MET A 113 9.07 0.12 -11.79
N LEU A 114 9.61 0.19 -10.56
CA LEU A 114 9.57 1.41 -9.74
C LEU A 114 10.37 2.55 -10.38
N ARG A 115 11.54 2.25 -10.97
CA ARG A 115 12.32 3.25 -11.74
C ARG A 115 11.57 3.72 -12.98
N GLU A 116 10.97 2.79 -13.72
CA GLU A 116 10.14 3.10 -14.90
C GLU A 116 8.95 4.00 -14.54
N ALA A 117 8.34 3.80 -13.37
CA ALA A 117 7.23 4.61 -12.89
C ALA A 117 7.64 6.04 -12.49
N GLY A 118 8.92 6.27 -12.14
CA GLY A 118 9.45 7.60 -11.82
C GLY A 118 10.11 7.74 -10.44
N TYR A 119 10.16 6.68 -9.64
CA TYR A 119 10.92 6.70 -8.38
C TYR A 119 12.43 6.72 -8.64
N ARG A 120 13.19 7.39 -7.77
CA ARG A 120 14.64 7.60 -7.92
C ARG A 120 15.47 6.81 -6.91
N MET A 121 15.17 6.95 -5.62
CA MET A 121 15.87 6.25 -4.55
C MET A 121 15.10 4.98 -4.21
N ILE A 122 15.66 3.82 -4.54
CA ILE A 122 15.00 2.52 -4.36
C ILE A 122 15.94 1.57 -3.64
N GLU A 123 15.46 0.99 -2.55
CA GLU A 123 16.12 -0.11 -1.84
C GLU A 123 15.21 -1.33 -1.90
N SER A 124 15.80 -2.51 -2.05
CA SER A 124 15.10 -3.79 -2.15
C SER A 124 15.69 -4.74 -1.13
N LEU A 125 14.88 -5.17 -0.16
CA LEU A 125 15.29 -6.04 0.94
C LEU A 125 14.54 -7.37 0.85
N PRO A 126 15.24 -8.49 0.62
CA PRO A 126 14.64 -9.81 0.73
C PRO A 126 14.17 -10.08 2.17
N ALA A 127 12.92 -10.53 2.31
CA ALA A 127 12.27 -10.91 3.55
C ALA A 127 11.81 -12.39 3.46
N PRO A 128 12.62 -13.35 3.93
CA PRO A 128 12.29 -14.76 3.89
C PRO A 128 11.06 -15.10 4.73
N LYS A 129 10.10 -15.87 4.18
CA LYS A 129 8.91 -16.36 4.90
C LYS A 129 8.67 -17.83 4.57
N HIS A 130 9.11 -18.73 5.45
CA HIS A 130 9.03 -20.18 5.30
C HIS A 130 9.44 -20.68 3.90
N SER A 131 8.49 -20.93 3.00
CA SER A 131 8.68 -21.49 1.66
C SER A 131 8.83 -20.45 0.54
N MET A 132 8.70 -19.16 0.82
CA MET A 132 8.77 -18.09 -0.18
C MET A 132 9.55 -16.89 0.35
N THR A 133 10.31 -16.24 -0.53
CA THR A 133 10.92 -14.94 -0.20
C THR A 133 10.01 -13.83 -0.69
N ARG A 134 9.66 -12.90 0.19
CA ARG A 134 9.07 -11.60 -0.19
C ARG A 134 10.18 -10.58 -0.36
N TYR A 135 9.90 -9.47 -1.01
CA TYR A 135 10.76 -8.31 -1.10
C TYR A 135 10.02 -7.15 -0.45
N ILE A 136 10.69 -6.42 0.43
CA ILE A 136 10.25 -5.14 0.94
C ILE A 136 11.04 -4.09 0.17
N LEU A 137 10.35 -3.32 -0.67
CA LEU A 137 10.95 -2.24 -1.43
C LEU A 137 10.59 -0.91 -0.80
N THR A 138 11.59 -0.07 -0.55
CA THR A 138 11.38 1.33 -0.22
C THR A 138 11.69 2.15 -1.48
N ALA A 139 10.85 3.13 -1.80
CA ALA A 139 11.00 3.96 -2.98
C ALA A 139 10.69 5.43 -2.65
N ARG A 140 11.47 6.36 -3.24
CA ARG A 140 11.29 7.81 -3.09
C ARG A 140 11.54 8.55 -4.40
N LEU A 141 10.81 9.65 -4.62
CA LEU A 141 10.99 10.58 -5.75
C LEU A 141 12.33 11.33 -5.74
#